data_AF-A0A969V992-F1
#
_entry.id   AF-A0A969V992-F1
#
_cell.length_a   1.000
_cell.length_b   1.000
_cell.length_c   1.000
_cell.angle_alpha   90.00
_cell.angle_beta   90.00
_cell.angle_gamma   90.00
#
_symmetry.space_group_name_H-M   'P 1'
#
loop_
_entity.id
_entity.type
_entity.pdbx_description
1 polymer ?
#
loop_
_entity_poly.entity_id
_entity_poly.type
_entity_poly.pdbx_seq_one_letter_code
_entity_poly.pdbx_strand_id
1 'polypeptide(L)'
;MMQELSSIELSHQPTQKIMTKTEILAALKNLTAEERLEIIEAASRMMREEIEEKVQRKAERKQKLKAAAAAAVKDYMPGGALYDLWSSESAPYFDSEEEGLNAGIKTNA
;
A
#
# COMPACT_ATOMS: atom_id res chain seq x y z
N MET A 1 50.16 16.64 9.21
CA MET A 1 49.97 16.52 7.76
C MET A 1 49.51 15.10 7.47
N MET A 2 48.22 14.90 7.19
CA MET A 2 47.71 13.96 6.20
C MET A 2 46.27 14.37 5.95
N GLN A 3 46.07 15.08 4.83
CA GLN A 3 44.78 15.26 4.21
C GLN A 3 44.44 13.94 3.54
N GLU A 4 43.31 13.35 3.89
CA GLU A 4 42.59 12.47 2.97
C GLU A 4 41.16 12.96 2.97
N LEU A 5 40.93 13.97 2.12
CA LEU A 5 39.61 14.44 1.73
C LEU A 5 39.01 13.33 0.86
N SER A 6 38.39 12.33 1.49
CA SER A 6 37.54 11.39 0.79
C SER A 6 36.40 12.20 0.19
N SER A 7 36.50 12.35 -1.13
CA SER A 7 35.58 13.11 -1.96
C SER A 7 34.17 12.63 -1.71
N ILE A 8 33.36 13.52 -1.17
CA ILE A 8 31.91 13.40 -1.12
C ILE A 8 31.46 13.33 -2.58
N GLU A 9 31.23 12.12 -3.08
CA GLU A 9 30.45 11.93 -4.30
C GLU A 9 29.05 12.45 -4.00
N LEU A 10 28.85 13.73 -4.31
CA LEU A 10 27.58 14.41 -4.29
C LEU A 10 26.70 13.70 -5.32
N SER A 11 25.93 12.72 -4.85
CA SER A 11 24.85 12.06 -5.59
C SER A 11 23.90 13.14 -6.07
N HIS A 12 24.13 13.64 -7.28
CA HIS A 12 23.16 14.45 -8.00
C HIS A 12 22.04 13.50 -8.42
N GLN A 13 21.09 13.26 -7.51
CA GLN A 13 19.76 12.88 -7.95
C GLN A 13 19.30 14.00 -8.90
N PRO A 14 18.99 13.71 -10.17
CA PRO A 14 18.32 14.69 -11.00
C PRO A 14 16.99 14.96 -10.31
N THR A 15 16.86 16.14 -9.72
CA THR A 15 15.58 16.64 -9.24
C THR A 15 14.64 16.62 -10.44
N GLN A 16 13.75 15.63 -10.51
CA GLN A 16 12.69 15.58 -11.50
C GLN A 16 11.81 16.80 -11.21
N LYS A 17 12.09 17.91 -11.90
CA LYS A 17 11.26 19.10 -11.83
C LYS A 17 9.88 18.69 -12.33
N ILE A 18 8.93 18.54 -11.42
CA ILE A 18 7.54 18.30 -11.77
C ILE A 18 7.06 19.57 -12.47
N MET A 19 6.90 19.51 -13.79
CA MET A 19 6.37 20.62 -14.55
C MET A 19 4.91 20.83 -14.15
N THR A 20 4.58 22.08 -13.85
CA THR A 20 3.22 22.50 -13.56
C THR A 20 2.35 22.40 -14.82
N LYS A 21 1.03 22.24 -14.64
CA LYS A 21 0.07 22.21 -15.76
C LYS A 21 0.22 23.42 -16.69
N THR A 22 0.50 24.58 -16.11
CA THR A 22 0.71 25.85 -16.83
C THR A 22 1.99 25.83 -17.67
N GLU A 23 3.08 25.25 -17.16
CA GLU A 23 4.34 25.12 -17.91
C GLU A 23 4.17 24.16 -19.10
N ILE A 24 3.43 23.05 -18.91
CA ILE A 24 3.13 22.09 -19.99
C ILE A 24 2.30 22.76 -21.09
N LEU A 25 1.25 23.50 -20.73
CA LEU A 25 0.43 24.22 -21.70
C LEU A 25 1.23 25.31 -22.43
N ALA A 26 2.14 26.00 -21.74
CA ALA A 26 3.03 26.97 -22.37
C ALA A 26 3.96 26.30 -23.38
N ALA A 27 4.52 25.13 -23.05
CA ALA A 27 5.37 24.36 -23.97
C ALA A 27 4.59 23.90 -25.22
N LEU A 28 3.36 23.38 -25.05
CA LEU A 28 2.51 22.94 -26.16
C LEU A 28 2.13 24.07 -27.13
N LYS A 29 2.04 25.31 -26.65
CA LYS A 29 1.75 26.49 -27.50
C LYS A 29 2.89 26.80 -28.48
N ASN A 30 4.12 26.44 -28.14
CA ASN A 30 5.30 26.66 -28.98
C ASN A 30 5.45 25.60 -30.09
N LEU A 31 4.63 24.55 -30.06
CA LEU A 31 4.64 23.49 -31.06
C LEU A 31 3.66 23.79 -32.20
N THR A 32 3.85 23.09 -33.31
CA THR A 32 2.91 23.06 -34.43
C THR A 32 1.62 22.34 -34.04
N ALA A 33 0.58 22.49 -34.86
CA ALA A 33 -0.68 21.80 -34.64
C ALA A 33 -0.54 20.27 -34.76
N GLU A 34 0.31 19.80 -35.67
CA GLU A 34 0.59 18.39 -35.93
C GLU A 34 1.28 17.75 -34.71
N GLU A 35 2.37 18.34 -34.22
CA GLU A 35 3.08 17.87 -33.01
C GLU A 35 2.15 17.86 -31.78
N ARG A 36 1.27 18.86 -31.65
CA ARG A 36 0.27 18.86 -30.56
C ARG A 36 -0.68 17.68 -30.65
N LEU A 37 -1.14 17.33 -31.86
CA LEU A 37 -2.03 16.18 -32.05
C LEU A 37 -1.32 14.87 -31.72
N GLU A 38 -0.07 14.71 -32.13
CA GLU A 38 0.75 13.54 -31.79
C GLU A 38 0.92 13.38 -30.27
N ILE A 39 1.23 14.47 -29.56
CA ILE A 39 1.36 14.44 -28.11
C ILE A 39 0.03 14.06 -27.44
N ILE A 40 -1.09 14.61 -27.91
CA ILE A 40 -2.42 14.29 -27.38
C ILE A 40 -2.74 12.81 -27.61
N GLU A 41 -2.42 12.26 -28.77
CA GLU A 41 -2.63 10.84 -29.07
C GLU A 41 -1.79 9.96 -28.15
N ALA A 42 -0.49 10.26 -28.02
CA ALA A 42 0.42 9.52 -27.16
C ALA A 42 -0.04 9.55 -25.70
N ALA A 43 -0.37 10.73 -25.17
CA ALA A 43 -0.91 10.86 -23.82
C ALA A 43 -2.21 10.07 -23.64
N SER A 44 -3.11 10.10 -24.64
CA SER A 44 -4.35 9.34 -24.60
C SER A 44 -4.12 7.83 -24.59
N ARG A 45 -3.11 7.34 -25.31
CA ARG A 45 -2.70 5.93 -25.33
C ARG A 45 -2.18 5.50 -23.96
N MET A 46 -1.26 6.27 -23.37
CA MET A 46 -0.72 6.00 -22.03
C MET A 46 -1.84 5.93 -20.98
N MET A 47 -2.79 6.87 -21.01
CA MET A 47 -3.91 6.86 -20.08
C MET A 47 -4.78 5.61 -20.19
N ARG A 48 -4.99 5.09 -21.42
CA ARG A 48 -5.74 3.86 -21.64
C ARG A 48 -5.00 2.63 -21.09
N GLU A 49 -3.70 2.54 -21.36
CA GLU A 49 -2.85 1.46 -20.84
C GLU A 49 -2.85 1.45 -19.30
N GLU A 50 -2.71 2.61 -18.66
CA GLU A 50 -2.78 2.70 -17.19
C GLU A 50 -4.13 2.24 -16.62
N ILE A 51 -5.23 2.54 -17.31
CA ILE A 51 -6.57 2.09 -16.88
C ILE A 51 -6.68 0.57 -17.01
N GLU A 52 -6.24 0.01 -18.14
CA GLU A 52 -6.25 -1.43 -18.40
C GLU A 52 -5.40 -2.20 -17.39
N GLU A 53 -4.19 -1.72 -17.11
CA GLU A 53 -3.33 -2.31 -16.08
C GLU A 53 -3.98 -2.28 -14.68
N LYS A 54 -4.64 -1.18 -14.32
CA LYS A 54 -5.33 -1.07 -13.02
C LYS A 54 -6.46 -2.10 -12.92
N VAL A 55 -7.19 -2.33 -14.00
CA VAL A 55 -8.24 -3.36 -14.08
C VAL A 55 -7.63 -4.74 -13.92
N GLN A 56 -6.55 -5.03 -14.66
CA GLN A 56 -5.86 -6.31 -14.60
C GLN A 56 -5.30 -6.61 -13.20
N ARG A 57 -4.60 -5.64 -12.58
CA ARG A 57 -4.09 -5.76 -11.21
C ARG A 57 -5.21 -6.00 -10.19
N LYS A 58 -6.37 -5.37 -10.36
CA LYS A 58 -7.54 -5.59 -9.50
C LYS A 58 -8.10 -7.02 -9.66
N ALA A 59 -8.18 -7.52 -10.88
CA ALA A 59 -8.62 -8.89 -11.16
C ALA A 59 -7.67 -9.92 -10.55
N GLU A 60 -6.37 -9.76 -10.75
CA GLU A 60 -5.33 -10.63 -10.16
C GLU A 60 -5.35 -10.61 -8.64
N ARG A 61 -5.48 -9.42 -8.03
CA ARG A 61 -5.61 -9.30 -6.57
C ARG A 61 -6.83 -10.08 -6.07
N LYS A 62 -7.97 -9.95 -6.74
CA LYS A 62 -9.20 -10.69 -6.38
C LYS A 62 -8.99 -12.20 -6.49
N GLN A 63 -8.31 -12.68 -7.52
CA GLN A 63 -8.02 -14.10 -7.69
C GLN A 63 -7.09 -14.62 -6.58
N LYS A 64 -6.02 -13.89 -6.25
CA LYS A 64 -5.10 -14.25 -5.16
C LYS A 64 -5.82 -14.30 -3.81
N LEU A 65 -6.68 -13.33 -3.52
CA LEU A 65 -7.49 -13.32 -2.30
C LEU A 65 -8.43 -14.52 -2.23
N LYS A 66 -9.08 -14.88 -3.35
CA LYS A 66 -9.95 -16.06 -3.41
C LYS A 66 -9.16 -17.35 -3.13
N ALA A 67 -7.97 -17.48 -3.72
CA ALA A 67 -7.10 -18.64 -3.49
C ALA A 67 -6.63 -18.72 -2.03
N ALA A 68 -6.21 -17.60 -1.45
CA ALA A 68 -5.80 -17.52 -0.05
C ALA A 68 -6.96 -17.86 0.90
N ALA A 69 -8.16 -17.32 0.65
CA ALA A 69 -9.35 -17.63 1.42
C ALA A 69 -9.68 -19.13 1.35
N ALA A 70 -9.66 -19.73 0.15
CA ALA A 70 -9.89 -21.16 -0.03
C ALA A 70 -8.87 -22.02 0.71
N ALA A 71 -7.58 -21.63 0.70
CA ALA A 71 -6.53 -22.33 1.43
C ALA A 71 -6.70 -22.23 2.95
N ALA A 72 -7.21 -21.10 3.45
CA ALA A 72 -7.42 -20.85 4.87
C ALA A 72 -8.67 -21.54 5.45
N VAL A 73 -9.62 -21.99 4.62
CA VAL A 73 -10.88 -22.61 5.10
C VAL A 73 -10.64 -23.71 6.14
N LYS A 74 -9.65 -24.57 5.91
CA LYS A 74 -9.30 -25.68 6.82
C LYS A 74 -8.95 -25.20 8.24
N ASP A 75 -8.35 -24.02 8.37
CA ASP A 75 -7.90 -23.48 9.65
C ASP A 75 -9.10 -22.98 10.48
N TYR A 76 -10.20 -22.65 9.79
CA TYR A 76 -11.46 -22.26 10.41
C TYR A 76 -12.42 -23.44 10.62
N MET A 77 -12.20 -24.62 10.04
CA MET A 77 -13.09 -25.79 10.27
C MET A 77 -12.83 -26.44 11.64
N PRO A 78 -13.74 -27.28 12.19
CA PRO A 78 -13.52 -28.00 13.43
C PRO A 78 -12.18 -28.77 13.43
N GLY A 79 -11.37 -28.56 14.48
CA GLY A 79 -10.00 -29.09 14.59
C GLY A 79 -8.92 -28.27 13.87
N GLY A 80 -9.31 -27.18 13.20
CA GLY A 80 -8.41 -26.19 12.63
C GLY A 80 -7.89 -25.20 13.68
N ALA A 81 -6.72 -24.61 13.41
CA ALA A 81 -5.99 -23.77 14.37
C ALA A 81 -6.75 -22.52 14.84
N LEU A 82 -7.74 -22.06 14.08
CA LEU A 82 -8.51 -20.85 14.38
C LEU A 82 -9.93 -21.16 14.83
N TYR A 83 -10.40 -22.42 14.78
CA TYR A 83 -11.78 -22.81 15.05
C TYR A 83 -12.32 -22.23 16.37
N ASP A 84 -11.54 -22.35 17.43
CA ASP A 84 -11.94 -21.95 18.78
C ASP A 84 -12.09 -20.42 18.93
N LEU A 85 -11.46 -19.64 18.06
CA LEU A 85 -11.51 -18.17 18.11
C LEU A 85 -12.77 -17.58 17.48
N TRP A 86 -13.45 -18.33 16.60
CA TRP A 86 -14.61 -17.81 15.86
C TRP A 86 -15.88 -18.65 16.01
N SER A 87 -15.77 -19.92 16.43
CA SER A 87 -16.93 -20.79 16.60
C SER A 87 -17.81 -20.33 17.76
N SER A 88 -19.12 -20.23 17.55
CA SER A 88 -20.09 -19.97 18.62
C SER A 88 -20.23 -21.12 19.62
N GLU A 89 -19.69 -22.30 19.26
CA GLU A 89 -19.67 -23.49 20.12
C GLU A 89 -18.41 -23.53 21.00
N SER A 90 -17.42 -22.67 20.77
CA SER A 90 -16.24 -22.60 21.63
C SER A 90 -16.56 -21.86 22.92
N ALA A 91 -15.80 -22.17 23.97
CA ALA A 91 -15.90 -21.44 25.22
C ALA A 91 -15.55 -19.96 24.98
N PRO A 92 -16.28 -19.01 25.59
CA PRO A 92 -15.97 -17.59 25.45
C PRO A 92 -14.51 -17.33 25.86
N TYR A 93 -13.77 -16.67 24.96
CA TYR A 93 -12.40 -16.25 25.21
C TYR A 93 -12.43 -15.12 26.26
N PHE A 94 -12.34 -15.49 27.53
CA PHE A 94 -12.10 -14.56 28.62
C PHE A 94 -10.59 -14.45 28.80
N ASP A 95 -10.01 -13.28 28.51
CA ASP A 95 -8.68 -12.93 29.03
C ASP A 95 -8.80 -12.88 30.56
N SER A 96 -8.35 -13.94 31.23
CA SER A 96 -8.22 -13.96 32.67
C SER A 96 -7.02 -13.11 33.10
N GLU A 97 -7.12 -11.79 32.94
CA GLU A 97 -6.19 -10.82 33.55
C GLU A 97 -6.90 -9.87 34.55
N GLU A 98 -8.10 -10.23 35.03
CA GLU A 98 -8.80 -9.48 36.09
C GLU A 98 -8.52 -10.04 37.51
N GLU A 99 -7.49 -10.87 37.68
CA GLU A 99 -7.09 -11.37 39.01
C GLU A 99 -5.84 -10.63 39.53
N GLY A 100 -5.99 -9.33 39.79
CA GLY A 100 -4.90 -8.54 40.37
C GLY A 100 -5.26 -7.18 41.02
N LEU A 101 -6.44 -6.61 40.77
CA LEU A 101 -6.74 -5.24 41.20
C LEU A 101 -7.46 -5.10 42.55
N ASN A 102 -7.71 -6.19 43.29
CA ASN A 102 -8.37 -6.15 44.60
C ASN A 102 -7.46 -6.48 45.80
N ALA A 103 -6.13 -6.39 45.64
CA ALA A 103 -5.22 -6.48 46.78
C ALA A 103 -4.92 -5.09 47.37
N GLY A 104 -5.84 -4.59 48.19
CA GLY A 104 -5.49 -3.76 49.34
C GLY A 104 -5.55 -2.24 49.18
N ILE A 105 -6.75 -1.67 49.08
CA ILE A 105 -6.99 -0.32 49.61
C ILE A 105 -7.49 -0.48 51.05
N LYS A 106 -6.56 -0.53 52.01
CA LYS A 106 -6.89 -0.26 53.42
C LYS A 106 -6.94 1.26 53.59
N THR A 107 -8.12 1.85 53.57
CA THR A 107 -8.31 3.22 54.05
C THR A 107 -8.21 3.20 55.57
N ASN A 108 -7.10 3.69 56.13
CA ASN A 108 -7.06 4.07 57.54
C ASN A 108 -7.89 5.34 57.71
N ALA A 109 -8.88 5.26 58.61
CA ALA A 109 -9.63 6.37 59.16
C ALA A 109 -8.84 7.07 60.27
#